data_AF-A0A815UDX7-F1
#
_entry.id   AF-A0A815UDX7-F1
#
_cell.length_a   1.000
_cell.length_b   1.000
_cell.length_c   1.000
_cell.angle_alpha   90.00
_cell.angle_beta   90.00
_cell.angle_gamma   90.00
#
_symmetry.space_group_name_H-M   'P 1'
#
loop_
_entity.id
_entity.type
_entity.pdbx_description
1 polymer ?
#
loop_
_entity_poly.entity_id
_entity_poly.type
_entity_poly.pdbx_seq_one_letter_code
_entity_poly.pdbx_strand_id
1 'polypeptide(L)'
;MLEIINSIPDLDFDFVPALELKFWPKNIEPFLNRLRQNRPDLYDKICKTCMYLVAKASPISSGNYKEFDFRYSFSAIELILAEGRTRNEKSLNSVAKSIYYKYLYKKTAFQGDREQYIPLYFVKTTIFWMCEQKHHELNKIEGTKDEEIEKKLVLEWIQYIIKLL
;
A
#
# COMPACT_ATOMS: atom_id res chain seq x y z
N MET A 1 11.08 33.57 -10.55
CA MET A 1 10.73 32.17 -10.86
C MET A 1 11.73 31.16 -10.28
N LEU A 2 13.03 31.50 -10.20
CA LEU A 2 14.06 30.64 -9.56
C LEU A 2 14.07 30.69 -8.02
N GLU A 3 13.48 31.71 -7.38
CA GLU A 3 13.47 31.86 -5.91
C GLU A 3 12.44 30.97 -5.19
N ILE A 4 11.43 30.45 -5.90
CA ILE A 4 10.40 29.59 -5.31
C ILE A 4 10.93 28.15 -5.10
N ILE A 5 11.92 27.73 -5.91
CA ILE A 5 12.48 26.37 -5.85
C ILE A 5 13.26 26.15 -4.55
N ASN A 6 13.92 27.18 -4.02
CA ASN A 6 14.74 27.08 -2.80
C ASN A 6 13.92 27.03 -1.50
N SER A 7 12.59 27.17 -1.56
CA SER A 7 11.69 27.00 -0.41
C SER A 7 11.03 25.63 -0.34
N ILE A 8 11.30 24.76 -1.31
CA ILE A 8 10.83 23.39 -1.30
C ILE A 8 11.87 22.60 -0.47
N PRO A 9 11.50 21.97 0.65
CA PRO A 9 12.44 21.13 1.40
C PRO A 9 13.08 20.11 0.45
N ASP A 10 14.37 19.85 0.60
CA ASP A 10 15.15 18.96 -0.27
C ASP A 10 14.32 17.75 -0.70
N LEU A 11 13.93 17.74 -1.98
CA LEU A 11 13.18 16.64 -2.56
C LEU A 11 14.16 15.48 -2.72
N ASP A 12 14.24 14.62 -1.71
CA ASP A 12 14.94 13.35 -1.82
C ASP A 12 14.17 12.45 -2.81
N PHE A 13 14.85 12.09 -3.90
CA PHE A 13 14.33 11.17 -4.90
C PHE A 13 15.02 9.81 -4.78
N ASP A 14 14.23 8.78 -4.50
CA ASP A 14 14.70 7.40 -4.56
C ASP A 14 14.73 6.90 -6.02
N PHE A 15 15.92 6.71 -6.59
CA PHE A 15 16.08 6.01 -7.86
C PHE A 15 16.22 4.50 -7.62
N VAL A 16 15.22 3.73 -8.04
CA VAL A 16 15.19 2.26 -7.85
C VAL A 16 15.23 1.55 -9.20
N PRO A 17 16.38 0.96 -9.59
CA PRO A 17 16.47 0.12 -10.77
C PRO A 17 15.52 -1.08 -10.66
N ALA A 18 14.84 -1.38 -11.76
CA ALA A 18 13.82 -2.43 -11.80
C ALA A 18 13.88 -3.22 -13.11
N LEU A 19 13.71 -4.54 -13.02
CA LEU A 19 13.56 -5.42 -14.18
C LEU A 19 12.07 -5.68 -14.41
N GLU A 20 11.59 -5.43 -15.61
CA GLU A 20 10.20 -5.70 -15.98
C GLU A 20 10.00 -7.21 -16.23
N LEU A 21 8.98 -7.79 -15.59
CA LEU A 21 8.53 -9.15 -15.84
C LEU A 21 7.41 -9.15 -16.87
N LYS A 22 7.61 -9.95 -17.93
CA LYS A 22 6.63 -10.16 -19.00
C LYS A 22 5.60 -11.25 -18.68
N PHE A 23 5.64 -11.84 -17.48
CA PHE A 23 4.75 -12.89 -17.04
C PHE A 23 4.37 -12.74 -15.56
N TRP A 24 3.27 -13.37 -15.18
CA TRP A 24 2.79 -13.46 -13.80
C TRP A 24 3.35 -14.71 -13.10
N PRO A 25 4.06 -14.58 -11.97
CA PRO A 25 4.45 -15.72 -11.15
C PRO A 25 3.26 -16.45 -10.57
N LYS A 26 3.34 -17.78 -10.46
CA LYS A 26 2.22 -18.63 -10.00
C LYS A 26 1.69 -18.24 -8.62
N ASN A 27 2.54 -17.75 -7.72
CA ASN A 27 2.14 -17.35 -6.37
C ASN A 27 1.22 -16.12 -6.33
N ILE A 28 1.04 -15.40 -7.44
CA ILE A 28 0.10 -14.25 -7.52
C ILE A 28 -1.33 -14.66 -7.85
N GLU A 29 -1.55 -15.89 -8.32
CA GLU A 29 -2.85 -16.37 -8.76
C GLU A 29 -3.96 -16.23 -7.70
N PRO A 30 -3.73 -16.51 -6.39
CA PRO A 30 -4.74 -16.27 -5.37
C PRO A 30 -5.17 -14.81 -5.29
N PHE A 31 -4.26 -13.85 -5.50
CA PHE A 31 -4.59 -12.44 -5.54
C PHE A 31 -5.45 -12.10 -6.76
N LEU A 32 -5.05 -12.55 -7.95
CA LEU A 32 -5.79 -12.29 -9.19
C LEU A 32 -7.21 -12.86 -9.12
N ASN A 33 -7.39 -14.06 -8.55
CA ASN A 33 -8.69 -14.68 -8.40
C ASN A 33 -9.61 -13.89 -7.45
N ARG A 34 -9.09 -13.40 -6.31
CA ARG A 34 -9.88 -12.55 -5.41
C ARG A 34 -10.21 -11.20 -6.06
N LEU A 35 -9.25 -10.60 -6.74
CA LEU A 35 -9.45 -9.34 -7.44
C LEU A 35 -10.55 -9.46 -8.50
N ARG A 36 -10.59 -10.57 -9.26
CA ARG A 36 -11.64 -10.84 -10.25
C ARG A 36 -13.04 -10.85 -9.63
N GLN A 37 -13.16 -11.35 -8.40
CA GLN A 37 -14.44 -11.45 -7.68
C GLN A 37 -14.83 -10.11 -7.05
N ASN A 38 -13.89 -9.44 -6.38
CA ASN A 38 -14.17 -8.29 -5.53
C ASN A 38 -14.06 -6.94 -6.24
N ARG A 39 -13.19 -6.85 -7.25
CA ARG A 39 -12.88 -5.65 -8.04
C ARG A 39 -12.76 -5.98 -9.54
N PRO A 40 -13.83 -6.53 -10.16
CA PRO A 40 -13.81 -6.87 -11.58
C PRO A 40 -13.53 -5.64 -12.47
N ASP A 41 -13.85 -4.44 -11.98
CA ASP A 41 -13.59 -3.16 -12.64
C ASP A 41 -12.09 -2.86 -12.84
N LEU A 42 -11.23 -3.40 -11.97
CA LEU A 42 -9.78 -3.21 -12.05
C LEU A 42 -9.04 -4.42 -12.61
N TYR A 43 -9.67 -5.59 -12.62
CA TYR A 43 -9.04 -6.86 -12.97
C TYR A 43 -8.34 -6.82 -14.34
N ASP A 44 -9.05 -6.42 -15.39
CA ASP A 44 -8.50 -6.40 -16.76
C ASP A 44 -7.33 -5.42 -16.92
N LYS A 45 -7.39 -4.27 -16.23
CA LYS A 45 -6.30 -3.28 -16.24
C LYS A 45 -5.06 -3.86 -15.58
N ILE A 46 -5.24 -4.51 -14.44
CA ILE A 46 -4.15 -5.12 -13.68
C ILE A 46 -3.54 -6.27 -14.47
N CYS A 47 -4.32 -7.15 -15.09
CA CYS A 47 -3.79 -8.26 -15.89
C CYS A 47 -2.97 -7.83 -17.10
N LYS A 48 -3.24 -6.65 -17.66
CA LYS A 48 -2.48 -6.04 -18.77
C LYS A 48 -1.23 -5.28 -18.31
N THR A 49 -1.06 -5.10 -17.01
CA THR A 49 0.08 -4.38 -16.42
C THR A 49 1.23 -5.34 -16.15
N CYS A 50 2.46 -4.84 -16.18
CA CYS A 50 3.63 -5.63 -15.82
C CYS A 50 3.93 -5.58 -14.32
N MET A 51 4.66 -6.59 -13.85
CA MET A 51 5.27 -6.59 -12.53
C MET A 51 6.77 -6.34 -12.66
N TYR A 52 7.41 -5.88 -11.60
CA TYR A 52 8.85 -5.63 -11.58
C TYR A 52 9.59 -6.50 -10.58
N LEU A 53 10.88 -6.72 -10.81
CA LEU A 53 11.85 -7.18 -9.82
C LEU A 53 12.76 -6.01 -9.43
N VAL A 54 12.99 -5.84 -8.14
CA VAL A 54 13.94 -4.85 -7.61
C VAL A 54 15.01 -5.54 -6.81
N ALA A 55 16.24 -5.06 -6.90
CA ALA A 55 17.36 -5.57 -6.11
C ALA A 55 17.12 -5.26 -4.63
N LYS A 56 16.88 -6.30 -3.83
CA LYS A 56 16.67 -6.17 -2.39
C LYS A 56 16.98 -7.49 -1.70
N ALA A 57 18.04 -7.47 -0.88
CA ALA A 57 18.47 -8.60 -0.08
C ALA A 57 17.34 -9.17 0.78
N SER A 58 17.18 -10.48 0.76
CA SER A 58 16.28 -11.18 1.65
C SER A 58 16.89 -11.25 3.05
N PRO A 59 16.11 -11.01 4.12
CA PRO A 59 16.62 -11.12 5.49
C PRO A 59 17.02 -12.55 5.86
N ILE A 60 16.49 -13.56 5.17
CA ILE A 60 16.74 -14.98 5.42
C ILE A 60 17.83 -15.58 4.53
N SER A 61 18.26 -14.89 3.48
CA SER A 61 19.37 -15.36 2.65
C SER A 61 20.65 -15.39 3.49
N SER A 62 21.35 -16.52 3.53
CA SER A 62 22.62 -16.67 4.23
C SER A 62 23.78 -16.81 3.22
N GLY A 63 24.94 -16.21 3.55
CA GLY A 63 26.16 -16.31 2.73
C GLY A 63 26.32 -15.27 1.62
N ASN A 64 27.22 -15.56 0.68
CA ASN A 64 27.73 -14.65 -0.37
C ASN A 64 26.73 -14.34 -1.50
N TYR A 65 25.47 -14.76 -1.39
CA TYR A 65 24.49 -14.59 -2.48
C TYR A 65 23.46 -13.47 -2.25
N LYS A 66 23.53 -12.76 -1.12
CA LYS A 66 22.60 -11.66 -0.78
C LYS A 66 22.55 -10.54 -1.83
N GLU A 67 23.66 -10.30 -2.51
CA GLU A 67 23.79 -9.31 -3.58
C GLU A 67 23.04 -9.69 -4.87
N PHE A 68 22.66 -10.95 -5.02
CA PHE A 68 21.89 -11.46 -6.16
C PHE A 68 20.39 -11.63 -5.85
N ASP A 69 19.94 -11.21 -4.66
CA ASP A 69 18.55 -11.32 -4.27
C ASP A 69 17.68 -10.23 -4.93
N PHE A 70 16.58 -10.68 -5.53
CA PHE A 70 15.54 -9.82 -6.07
C PHE A 70 14.22 -10.03 -5.33
N ARG A 71 13.43 -8.97 -5.25
CA ARG A 71 12.07 -9.00 -4.70
C ARG A 71 11.08 -8.53 -5.76
N TYR A 72 9.90 -9.16 -5.77
CA TYR A 72 8.76 -8.64 -6.52
C TYR A 72 8.39 -7.23 -6.05
N SER A 73 8.17 -6.35 -7.02
CA SER A 73 7.63 -5.01 -6.82
C SER A 73 6.34 -4.87 -7.62
N PHE A 74 5.27 -4.54 -6.89
CA PHE A 74 3.93 -4.39 -7.44
C PHE A 74 3.54 -2.91 -7.62
N SER A 75 4.49 -1.98 -7.59
CA SER A 75 4.20 -0.54 -7.53
C SER A 75 3.27 -0.02 -8.65
N ALA A 76 3.39 -0.54 -9.87
CA ALA A 76 2.47 -0.19 -10.96
C ALA A 76 1.04 -0.69 -10.73
N ILE A 77 0.88 -1.89 -10.19
CA ILE A 77 -0.42 -2.45 -9.81
C ILE A 77 -1.01 -1.64 -8.66
N GLU A 78 -0.20 -1.31 -7.66
CA GLU A 78 -0.62 -0.50 -6.52
C GLU A 78 -1.10 0.89 -6.94
N LEU A 79 -0.51 1.47 -7.99
CA LEU A 79 -0.98 2.72 -8.57
C LEU A 79 -2.39 2.55 -9.15
N ILE A 80 -2.62 1.52 -9.96
CA ILE A 80 -3.95 1.22 -10.54
C ILE A 80 -4.98 0.98 -9.43
N LEU A 81 -4.62 0.21 -8.40
CA LEU A 81 -5.47 -0.01 -7.24
C LEU A 81 -5.78 1.30 -6.50
N ALA A 82 -4.82 2.21 -6.38
CA ALA A 82 -5.01 3.49 -5.71
C ALA A 82 -5.86 4.47 -6.51
N GLU A 83 -5.66 4.53 -7.83
CA GLU A 83 -6.43 5.37 -8.76
C GLU A 83 -7.87 4.91 -8.87
N GLY A 84 -8.08 3.59 -8.90
CA GLY A 84 -9.38 2.94 -8.92
C GLY A 84 -10.17 3.06 -7.62
N ARG A 85 -9.65 3.75 -6.59
CA ARG A 85 -10.37 3.92 -5.33
C ARG A 85 -11.57 4.85 -5.47
N THR A 86 -12.66 4.49 -4.81
CA THR A 86 -13.81 5.38 -4.64
C THR A 86 -13.49 6.51 -3.66
N ARG A 87 -14.39 7.48 -3.53
CA ARG A 87 -14.19 8.61 -2.62
C ARG A 87 -14.00 8.15 -1.18
N ASN A 88 -14.81 7.20 -0.71
CA ASN A 88 -14.75 6.70 0.67
C ASN A 88 -13.46 5.91 0.92
N GLU A 89 -13.03 5.09 -0.04
CA GLU A 89 -11.74 4.38 0.03
C GLU A 89 -10.54 5.35 0.08
N LYS A 90 -10.63 6.48 -0.64
CA LYS A 90 -9.64 7.56 -0.57
C LYS A 90 -9.65 8.27 0.79
N SER A 91 -10.82 8.58 1.35
CA SER A 91 -10.95 9.14 2.70
C SER A 91 -10.34 8.21 3.75
N LEU A 92 -10.71 6.92 3.74
CA LEU A 92 -10.14 5.91 4.65
C LEU A 92 -8.61 5.88 4.56
N ASN A 93 -8.07 5.87 3.35
CA ASN A 93 -6.63 5.89 3.14
C ASN A 93 -5.95 7.16 3.71
N SER A 94 -6.58 8.32 3.52
CA SER A 94 -6.07 9.59 4.07
C SER A 94 -6.07 9.57 5.59
N VAL A 95 -7.17 9.16 6.22
CA VAL A 95 -7.27 9.08 7.69
C VAL A 95 -6.26 8.07 8.26
N ALA A 96 -6.15 6.88 7.64
CA ALA A 96 -5.20 5.86 8.05
C ALA A 96 -3.74 6.35 7.97
N LYS A 97 -3.37 7.08 6.91
CA LYS A 97 -2.05 7.73 6.79
C LYS A 97 -1.85 8.79 7.87
N SER A 98 -2.85 9.63 8.14
CA SER A 98 -2.77 10.64 9.20
C SER A 98 -2.56 10.01 10.58
N ILE A 99 -3.26 8.92 10.89
CA ILE A 99 -3.07 8.15 12.13
C ILE A 99 -1.66 7.59 12.18
N TYR A 100 -1.18 6.98 11.09
CA TYR A 100 0.18 6.46 11.00
C TYR A 100 1.22 7.53 11.34
N TYR A 101 1.20 8.67 10.66
CA TYR A 101 2.18 9.72 10.89
C TYR A 101 2.08 10.36 12.29
N LYS A 102 0.86 10.49 12.81
CA LYS A 102 0.62 11.11 14.12
C LYS A 102 1.03 10.21 15.29
N TYR A 103 0.76 8.91 15.20
CA TYR A 103 0.86 8.00 16.34
C TYR A 103 1.87 6.85 16.19
N LEU A 104 2.10 6.37 14.96
CA LEU A 104 2.92 5.18 14.70
C LEU A 104 4.33 5.54 14.22
N TYR A 105 4.44 6.50 13.29
CA TYR A 105 5.73 6.92 12.72
C TYR A 105 6.67 7.45 13.80
N LYS A 106 6.20 8.34 14.69
CA LYS A 106 7.05 8.93 15.73
C LYS A 106 7.52 7.93 16.78
N LYS A 107 6.68 6.96 17.17
CA LYS A 107 7.07 5.91 18.12
C LYS A 107 8.15 5.00 17.56
N THR A 108 8.08 4.72 16.26
CA THR A 108 8.91 3.71 15.61
C THR A 108 10.18 4.25 14.95
N ALA A 109 10.17 5.51 14.49
CA ALA A 109 11.31 6.13 13.83
C ALA A 109 12.31 6.79 14.81
N PHE A 110 11.83 7.33 15.94
CA PHE A 110 12.67 8.12 16.86
C PHE A 110 13.26 7.31 18.03
N GLN A 111 12.71 6.13 18.35
CA GLN A 111 13.19 5.33 19.48
C GLN A 111 14.42 4.47 19.16
N GLY A 112 14.92 4.50 17.91
CA GLY A 112 16.06 3.69 17.48
C GLY A 112 15.79 2.18 17.48
N ASP A 113 14.59 1.77 17.92
CA ASP A 113 14.20 0.40 18.12
C ASP A 113 13.66 -0.18 16.81
N ARG A 114 14.59 -0.64 15.95
CA ARG A 114 14.28 -1.20 14.63
C ARG A 114 13.32 -2.39 14.71
N GLU A 115 13.20 -3.03 15.87
CA GLU A 115 12.29 -4.16 16.10
C GLU A 115 10.81 -3.76 16.13
N GLN A 116 10.49 -2.48 16.39
CA GLN A 116 9.10 -1.99 16.45
C GLN A 116 8.68 -1.23 15.19
N TYR A 117 9.53 -1.14 14.16
CA TYR A 117 9.24 -0.34 12.97
C TYR A 117 8.16 -0.93 12.07
N ILE A 118 7.00 -0.27 12.06
CA ILE A 118 5.93 -0.54 11.11
C ILE A 118 6.15 0.34 9.87
N PRO A 119 6.56 -0.21 8.72
CA PRO A 119 6.69 0.58 7.49
C PRO A 119 5.31 1.05 7.02
N LEU A 120 5.25 2.23 6.40
CA LEU A 120 4.02 2.73 5.77
C LEU A 120 3.44 1.73 4.75
N TYR A 121 4.30 0.91 4.13
CA TYR A 121 3.89 -0.17 3.24
C TYR A 121 2.92 -1.17 3.91
N PHE A 122 3.06 -1.42 5.22
CA PHE A 122 2.14 -2.26 5.97
C PHE A 122 0.74 -1.64 6.02
N VAL A 123 0.66 -0.34 6.35
CA VAL A 123 -0.59 0.44 6.34
C VAL A 123 -1.22 0.45 4.95
N LYS A 124 -0.42 0.68 3.90
CA LYS A 124 -0.90 0.64 2.51
C LYS A 124 -1.51 -0.71 2.15
N THR A 125 -0.86 -1.80 2.55
CA THR A 125 -1.29 -3.18 2.26
C THR A 125 -2.61 -3.50 2.96
N THR A 126 -2.76 -3.15 4.24
CA THR A 126 -4.01 -3.40 4.99
C THR A 126 -5.17 -2.59 4.44
N ILE A 127 -4.94 -1.35 4.01
CA ILE A 127 -5.96 -0.53 3.35
C ILE A 127 -6.39 -1.17 2.02
N PHE A 128 -5.45 -1.64 1.18
CA PHE A 128 -5.83 -2.32 -0.06
C PHE A 128 -6.68 -3.55 0.20
N TRP A 129 -6.29 -4.38 1.17
CA TRP A 129 -7.05 -5.55 1.55
C TRP A 129 -8.46 -5.18 2.04
N MET A 130 -8.58 -4.16 2.90
CA MET A 130 -9.89 -3.72 3.39
C MET A 130 -10.78 -3.17 2.28
N CYS A 131 -10.23 -2.33 1.38
CA CYS A 131 -10.96 -1.81 0.23
C CYS A 131 -11.42 -2.94 -0.70
N GLU A 132 -10.60 -3.96 -0.90
CA GLU A 132 -10.98 -5.14 -1.69
C GLU A 132 -12.16 -5.88 -1.03
N GLN A 133 -12.06 -6.23 0.25
CA GLN A 133 -13.07 -7.03 0.95
C GLN A 133 -14.38 -6.29 1.20
N LYS A 134 -14.32 -4.96 1.37
CA LYS A 134 -15.44 -4.12 1.77
C LYS A 134 -15.91 -3.16 0.68
N HIS A 135 -15.45 -3.35 -0.56
CA HIS A 135 -15.72 -2.43 -1.68
C HIS A 135 -17.20 -2.07 -1.80
N HIS A 136 -18.09 -3.07 -1.84
CA HIS A 136 -19.52 -2.85 -1.98
C HIS A 136 -20.15 -2.17 -0.75
N GLU A 137 -19.67 -2.47 0.45
CA GLU A 137 -20.16 -1.83 1.69
C GLU A 137 -19.73 -0.36 1.73
N LEU A 138 -18.46 -0.09 1.40
CA LEU A 138 -17.89 1.26 1.33
C LEU A 138 -18.58 2.15 0.30
N ASN A 139 -19.06 1.58 -0.81
CA ASN A 139 -19.75 2.34 -1.86
C ASN A 139 -21.23 2.56 -1.57
N LYS A 140 -21.89 1.72 -0.76
CA LYS A 140 -23.28 1.97 -0.31
C LYS A 140 -23.41 3.19 0.60
N ILE A 141 -22.29 3.65 1.14
CA ILE A 141 -22.18 4.83 2.00
C ILE A 141 -22.13 6.13 1.16
N GLU A 142 -21.95 6.07 -0.17
CA GLU A 142 -22.02 7.27 -1.01
C GLU A 142 -23.43 7.88 -0.98
N GLY A 143 -23.58 8.96 -0.21
CA GLY A 143 -24.82 9.72 -0.06
C GLY A 143 -25.02 10.32 1.33
N THR A 144 -24.38 9.77 2.35
CA THR A 144 -24.45 10.27 3.73
C THR A 144 -23.17 11.03 4.08
N LYS A 145 -23.29 12.33 4.44
CA LYS A 145 -22.18 13.15 4.97
C LYS A 145 -21.85 12.78 6.41
N ASP A 146 -21.81 11.49 6.72
CA ASP A 146 -21.83 11.03 8.10
C ASP A 146 -20.41 10.79 8.62
N GLU A 147 -19.92 11.73 9.45
CA GLU A 147 -18.68 11.56 10.23
C GLU A 147 -18.68 10.26 11.04
N GLU A 148 -19.86 9.75 11.40
CA GLU A 148 -20.03 8.52 12.16
C GLU A 148 -19.57 7.28 11.36
N ILE A 149 -19.71 7.31 10.03
CA ILE A 149 -19.29 6.21 9.16
C ILE A 149 -17.77 6.23 8.96
N GLU A 150 -17.17 7.41 8.78
CA GLU A 150 -15.71 7.53 8.74
C GLU A 150 -15.09 7.03 10.05
N LYS A 151 -15.67 7.39 11.20
CA LYS A 151 -15.25 6.87 12.52
C LYS A 151 -15.39 5.36 12.61
N LYS A 152 -16.51 4.78 12.16
CA LYS A 152 -16.71 3.33 12.16
C LYS A 152 -15.68 2.59 11.31
N LEU A 153 -15.43 3.05 10.09
CA LEU A 153 -14.46 2.42 9.18
C LEU A 153 -13.04 2.48 9.72
N VAL A 154 -12.67 3.61 10.34
CA VAL A 154 -11.37 3.77 10.99
C VAL A 154 -11.26 2.83 12.19
N LEU A 155 -12.30 2.69 13.01
CA LEU A 155 -12.30 1.75 14.14
C LEU A 155 -12.17 0.30 13.67
N GLU A 156 -12.88 -0.10 12.62
CA GLU A 156 -12.76 -1.43 12.02
C GLU A 156 -11.35 -1.70 11.48
N TRP A 157 -10.75 -0.71 10.80
CA TRP A 157 -9.37 -0.79 10.33
C TRP A 157 -8.36 -0.91 11.48
N ILE A 158 -8.52 -0.11 12.54
CA ILE A 158 -7.66 -0.17 13.73
C ILE A 158 -7.77 -1.56 14.38
N GLN A 159 -8.99 -2.07 14.57
CA GLN A 159 -9.21 -3.41 15.12
C GLN A 159 -8.57 -4.50 14.26
N TYR A 160 -8.61 -4.35 12.93
CA TYR A 160 -7.95 -5.27 12.03
C TYR A 160 -6.42 -5.24 12.17
N ILE A 161 -5.82 -4.04 12.24
CA ILE A 161 -4.37 -3.92 12.48
C ILE A 161 -3.97 -4.54 13.81
N ILE A 162 -4.73 -4.28 14.88
CA ILE A 162 -4.45 -4.85 16.21
C ILE A 162 -4.45 -6.39 16.17
N LYS A 163 -5.31 -7.02 15.35
CA LYS A 163 -5.32 -8.49 15.21
C LYS A 163 -4.12 -9.05 14.43
N LEU A 164 -3.42 -8.22 13.68
CA LEU A 164 -2.26 -8.63 12.88
C LEU A 164 -0.92 -8.38 13.58
N LEU A 165 -0.93 -7.63 14.69
CA LEU A 165 0.21 -7.37 15.56
C LEU A 165 0.19 -8.36 16.74
#